data_AF-A0A952P204-F1
#
_entry.id   AF-A0A952P204-F1
#
_cell.length_a   1.000
_cell.length_b   1.000
_cell.length_c   1.000
_cell.angle_alpha   90.00
_cell.angle_beta   90.00
_cell.angle_gamma   90.00
#
_symmetry.space_group_name_H-M   'P 1'
#
loop_
_entity.id
_entity.type
_entity.pdbx_description
1 polymer ?
#
loop_
_entity_poly.entity_id
_entity_poly.type
_entity_poly.pdbx_seq_one_letter_code
_entity_poly.pdbx_strand_id
1 'polypeptide(L)'
;MSRVDQEILSEFLAESKSLVSEAGGILEAIEGEPKLSLRLLEYANRVDRIMGAARSLATLAGPDHALHLLGDYTGLCKAVGTRGAQLASKNEQIFDVTVSFLLDANDFISELLPRLDEPASVLKKEMQGTFVDRLRWLADLYRAAPEEKKAGPAGGLGQGEIDELLKRLGI
;
A
#
# COMPACT_ATOMS: atom_id res chain seq x y z
N MET A 1 17.97 -2.68 -21.79
CA MET A 1 18.38 -1.87 -20.62
C MET A 1 17.39 -0.73 -20.49
N SER A 2 16.57 -0.75 -19.45
CA SER A 2 15.72 0.39 -19.09
C SER A 2 16.61 1.61 -18.85
N ARG A 3 16.26 2.73 -19.48
CA ARG A 3 16.92 4.03 -19.23
C ARG A 3 16.00 4.87 -18.34
N VAL A 4 15.67 4.36 -17.16
CA VAL A 4 15.28 5.30 -16.10
C VAL A 4 16.55 6.08 -15.77
N ASP A 5 16.48 7.39 -15.87
CA ASP A 5 17.60 8.26 -15.53
C ASP A 5 17.97 8.05 -14.04
N GLN A 6 19.25 7.89 -13.76
CA GLN A 6 19.74 7.62 -12.40
C GLN A 6 19.50 8.81 -11.47
N GLU A 7 19.52 10.04 -11.99
CA GLU A 7 19.20 11.24 -11.23
C GLU A 7 17.72 11.25 -10.84
N ILE A 8 16.83 10.98 -11.80
CA ILE A 8 15.38 10.87 -11.57
C ILE A 8 15.08 9.75 -10.56
N LEU A 9 15.74 8.59 -10.68
CA LEU A 9 15.55 7.48 -9.75
C LEU A 9 16.03 7.85 -8.34
N SER A 10 17.16 8.54 -8.22
CA SER A 10 17.70 8.99 -6.93
C SER A 10 16.77 10.00 -6.24
N GLU A 11 16.25 10.98 -6.98
CA GLU A 11 15.28 11.95 -6.46
C GLU A 11 13.99 11.26 -5.99
N PHE A 12 13.45 10.34 -6.82
CA PHE A 12 12.29 9.54 -6.47
C PHE A 12 12.52 8.71 -5.20
N LEU A 13 13.69 8.10 -5.04
CA LEU A 13 14.05 7.33 -3.86
C LEU A 13 14.11 8.21 -2.60
N ALA A 14 14.70 9.41 -2.70
CA ALA A 14 14.79 10.34 -1.58
C ALA A 14 13.40 10.82 -1.12
N GLU A 15 12.54 11.24 -2.07
CA GLU A 15 11.17 11.64 -1.77
C GLU A 15 10.36 10.47 -1.18
N SER A 16 10.48 9.28 -1.78
CA SER A 16 9.74 8.10 -1.32
C SER A 16 10.14 7.71 0.10
N LYS A 17 11.42 7.77 0.47
CA LYS A 17 11.87 7.51 1.85
C LYS A 17 11.25 8.48 2.86
N SER A 18 11.16 9.76 2.53
CA SER A 18 10.47 10.75 3.36
C SER A 18 8.99 10.41 3.52
N LEU A 19 8.31 10.10 2.41
CA LEU A 19 6.89 9.78 2.41
C LEU A 19 6.56 8.50 3.19
N VAL A 20 7.40 7.46 3.10
CA VAL A 20 7.23 6.21 3.85
C VAL A 20 7.47 6.42 5.35
N SER A 21 8.44 7.26 5.72
CA SER A 21 8.66 7.63 7.12
C SER A 21 7.49 8.42 7.69
N GLU A 22 6.95 9.39 6.93
CA GLU A 22 5.73 10.11 7.32
C GLU A 22 4.52 9.18 7.46
N ALA A 23 4.35 8.26 6.51
CA ALA A 23 3.29 7.26 6.53
C ALA A 23 3.38 6.35 7.76
N GLY A 24 4.57 5.83 8.07
CA GLY A 24 4.83 5.05 9.28
C GLY A 24 4.48 5.82 10.56
N GLY A 25 4.94 7.06 10.68
CA GLY A 25 4.64 7.91 11.84
C GLY A 25 3.14 8.22 12.00
N ILE A 26 2.36 8.25 10.90
CA ILE A 26 0.90 8.35 10.99
C ILE A 26 0.31 7.09 11.63
N LEU A 27 0.74 5.91 11.17
CA LEU A 27 0.25 4.62 11.67
C LEU A 27 0.60 4.39 13.14
N GLU A 28 1.85 4.64 13.52
CA GLU A 28 2.31 4.56 14.91
C GLU A 28 1.49 5.49 15.82
N ALA A 29 1.20 6.71 15.36
CA ALA A 29 0.44 7.69 16.13
C ALA A 29 -1.05 7.37 16.29
N ILE A 30 -1.57 6.39 15.55
CA ILE A 30 -2.98 5.96 15.65
C ILE A 30 -3.13 4.53 16.15
N GLU A 31 -2.04 3.80 16.36
CA GLU A 31 -2.09 2.42 16.83
C GLU A 31 -2.87 2.31 18.15
N GLY A 32 -3.86 1.41 18.19
CA GLY A 32 -4.74 1.24 19.34
C GLY A 32 -5.74 2.39 19.58
N GLU A 33 -5.86 3.35 18.66
CA GLU A 33 -6.76 4.51 18.76
C GLU A 33 -7.84 4.51 17.66
N PRO A 34 -8.87 3.63 17.70
CA PRO A 34 -9.90 3.52 16.65
C PRO A 34 -10.65 4.83 16.33
N LYS A 35 -10.72 5.75 17.30
CA LYS A 35 -11.32 7.08 17.13
C LYS A 35 -10.57 7.95 16.12
N LEU A 36 -9.30 7.63 15.86
CA LEU A 36 -8.45 8.30 14.88
C LEU A 36 -8.44 7.60 13.51
N SER A 37 -9.36 6.65 13.27
CA SER A 37 -9.44 5.87 12.02
C SER A 37 -9.48 6.68 10.73
N LEU A 38 -9.98 7.92 10.74
CA LEU A 38 -9.93 8.79 9.56
C LEU A 38 -8.51 9.17 9.13
N ARG A 39 -7.51 9.12 10.02
CA ARG A 39 -6.11 9.37 9.70
C ARG A 39 -5.49 8.27 8.82
N LEU A 40 -6.14 7.12 8.68
CA LEU A 40 -5.79 6.13 7.65
C LEU A 40 -5.90 6.71 6.22
N LEU A 41 -6.74 7.74 6.02
CA LEU A 41 -6.79 8.49 4.75
C LEU A 41 -5.54 9.37 4.56
N GLU A 42 -4.97 9.91 5.64
CA GLU A 42 -3.70 10.66 5.59
C GLU A 42 -2.56 9.73 5.17
N TYR A 43 -2.50 8.53 5.76
CA TYR A 43 -1.59 7.46 5.33
C TYR A 43 -1.79 7.11 3.85
N ALA A 44 -3.04 6.83 3.44
CA ALA A 44 -3.38 6.44 2.07
C ALA A 44 -2.91 7.51 1.05
N ASN A 45 -3.03 8.79 1.39
CA ASN A 45 -2.56 9.89 0.55
C ASN A 45 -1.02 9.95 0.44
N ARG A 46 -0.27 9.55 1.48
CA ARG A 46 1.20 9.48 1.42
C ARG A 46 1.66 8.37 0.49
N VAL A 47 1.09 7.18 0.63
CA VAL A 47 1.44 6.05 -0.24
C VAL A 47 0.92 6.21 -1.67
N ASP A 48 -0.17 6.96 -1.90
CA ASP A 48 -0.66 7.30 -3.24
C ASP A 48 0.36 8.12 -4.05
N ARG A 49 1.07 9.04 -3.40
CA ARG A 49 2.14 9.82 -4.05
C ARG A 49 3.26 8.92 -4.53
N ILE A 50 3.69 7.96 -3.69
CA ILE A 50 4.70 6.97 -4.05
C ILE A 50 4.20 6.10 -5.21
N MET A 51 2.96 5.61 -5.12
CA MET A 51 2.32 4.79 -6.14
C MET A 51 2.28 5.51 -7.50
N GLY A 52 1.82 6.77 -7.53
CA GLY A 52 1.72 7.56 -8.74
C GLY A 52 3.08 7.80 -9.41
N ALA A 53 4.09 8.16 -8.62
CA ALA A 53 5.45 8.37 -9.12
C ALA A 53 6.07 7.04 -9.60
N ALA A 54 5.97 5.96 -8.82
CA ALA A 54 6.47 4.64 -9.19
C ALA A 54 5.85 4.16 -10.52
N ARG A 55 4.53 4.27 -10.68
CA ARG A 55 3.83 3.91 -11.93
C ARG A 55 4.25 4.77 -13.11
N SER A 56 4.48 6.05 -12.89
CA SER A 56 4.96 6.97 -13.93
C SER A 56 6.35 6.58 -14.41
N LEU A 57 7.29 6.34 -13.49
CA LEU A 57 8.65 5.89 -13.82
C LEU A 57 8.66 4.49 -14.43
N ALA A 58 7.77 3.61 -13.99
CA ALA A 58 7.66 2.26 -14.53
C ALA A 58 7.30 2.25 -16.03
N THR A 59 6.68 3.30 -16.58
CA THR A 59 6.44 3.43 -18.03
C THR A 59 7.73 3.56 -18.85
N LEU A 60 8.82 4.00 -18.21
CA LEU A 60 10.17 4.10 -18.77
C LEU A 60 11.03 2.87 -18.44
N ALA A 61 10.46 1.95 -17.66
CA ALA A 61 11.13 0.76 -17.17
C ALA A 61 10.82 -0.49 -18.00
N GLY A 62 11.70 -1.49 -17.90
CA GLY A 62 11.41 -2.81 -18.44
C GLY A 62 10.37 -3.52 -17.56
N PRO A 63 9.62 -4.49 -18.11
CA PRO A 63 8.48 -5.12 -17.42
C PRO A 63 8.83 -5.86 -16.12
N ASP A 64 10.11 -6.21 -15.91
CA ASP A 64 10.59 -6.87 -14.69
C ASP A 64 11.33 -5.90 -13.73
N HIS A 65 11.19 -4.57 -13.92
CA HIS A 65 11.79 -3.60 -13.00
C HIS A 65 10.96 -3.50 -11.71
N ALA A 66 11.62 -3.40 -10.55
CA ALA A 66 10.99 -3.26 -9.24
C ALA A 66 10.00 -2.08 -9.09
N LEU A 67 10.07 -1.05 -9.96
CA LEU A 67 9.11 0.06 -9.95
C LEU A 67 7.66 -0.42 -10.19
N HIS A 68 7.48 -1.47 -10.99
CA HIS A 68 6.16 -2.10 -11.17
C HIS A 68 5.66 -2.70 -9.85
N LEU A 69 6.53 -3.43 -9.15
CA LEU A 69 6.22 -4.05 -7.87
C LEU A 69 5.87 -3.01 -6.80
N LEU A 70 6.70 -1.97 -6.66
CA LEU A 70 6.47 -0.87 -5.73
C LEU A 70 5.14 -0.17 -6.02
N GLY A 71 4.82 0.07 -7.30
CA GLY A 71 3.56 0.70 -7.72
C GLY A 71 2.31 -0.15 -7.49
N ASP A 72 2.40 -1.49 -7.56
CA ASP A 72 1.30 -2.37 -7.19
C ASP A 72 1.15 -2.45 -5.67
N TYR A 73 2.27 -2.58 -4.94
CA TYR A 73 2.27 -2.73 -3.49
C TYR A 73 1.79 -1.48 -2.75
N THR A 74 2.27 -0.30 -3.13
CA THR A 74 1.78 0.97 -2.55
C THR A 74 0.32 1.24 -2.93
N GLY A 75 -0.12 0.79 -4.11
CA GLY A 75 -1.53 0.80 -4.49
C GLY A 75 -2.39 -0.08 -3.57
N LEU A 76 -1.87 -1.23 -3.16
CA LEU A 76 -2.53 -2.12 -2.22
C LEU A 76 -2.64 -1.45 -0.84
N CYS A 77 -1.55 -0.89 -0.33
CA CYS A 77 -1.55 -0.16 0.94
C CYS A 77 -2.56 1.00 0.93
N LYS A 78 -2.64 1.75 -0.18
CA LYS A 78 -3.64 2.81 -0.37
C LYS A 78 -5.07 2.26 -0.27
N ALA A 79 -5.36 1.17 -0.99
CA ALA A 79 -6.69 0.57 -1.01
C ALA A 79 -7.07 0.05 0.38
N VAL A 80 -6.15 -0.64 1.06
CA VAL A 80 -6.32 -1.16 2.42
C VAL A 80 -6.56 -0.03 3.42
N GLY A 81 -5.76 1.05 3.40
CA GLY A 81 -5.94 2.19 4.28
C GLY A 81 -7.26 2.93 4.04
N THR A 82 -7.63 3.12 2.77
CA THR A 82 -8.91 3.74 2.40
C THR A 82 -10.09 2.92 2.87
N ARG A 83 -10.06 1.60 2.67
CA ARG A 83 -11.14 0.70 3.07
C ARG A 83 -11.20 0.53 4.58
N GLY A 84 -10.05 0.41 5.23
CA GLY A 84 -9.93 0.37 6.68
C GLY A 84 -10.55 1.61 7.34
N ALA A 85 -10.26 2.81 6.82
CA ALA A 85 -10.87 4.06 7.31
C ALA A 85 -12.41 4.04 7.27
N GLN A 86 -12.98 3.46 6.20
CA GLN A 86 -14.44 3.37 6.02
C GLN A 86 -15.08 2.42 7.05
N LEU A 87 -14.44 1.27 7.29
CA LEU A 87 -15.00 0.19 8.10
C LEU A 87 -14.68 0.33 9.61
N ALA A 88 -13.54 0.92 9.95
CA ALA A 88 -13.01 1.03 11.31
C ALA A 88 -13.90 1.84 12.26
N SER A 89 -14.71 2.76 11.74
CA SER A 89 -15.58 3.63 12.56
C SER A 89 -16.60 2.86 13.43
N LYS A 90 -16.86 1.59 13.12
CA LYS A 90 -17.85 0.73 13.81
C LYS A 90 -17.27 -0.61 14.26
N ASN A 91 -15.98 -0.85 14.02
CA ASN A 91 -15.35 -2.14 14.30
C ASN A 91 -13.88 -1.92 14.65
N GLU A 92 -13.60 -1.89 15.96
CA GLU A 92 -12.26 -1.72 16.52
C GLU A 92 -11.31 -2.84 16.07
N GLN A 93 -11.80 -4.08 15.98
CA GLN A 93 -11.00 -5.19 15.48
C GLN A 93 -10.53 -4.93 14.04
N ILE A 94 -11.41 -4.42 13.16
CA ILE A 94 -11.02 -4.05 11.79
C ILE A 94 -9.97 -2.95 11.80
N PHE A 95 -10.11 -1.96 12.69
CA PHE A 95 -9.12 -0.91 12.83
C PHE A 95 -7.74 -1.46 13.19
N ASP A 96 -7.66 -2.22 14.29
CA ASP A 96 -6.39 -2.73 14.83
C ASP A 96 -5.65 -3.57 13.79
N VAL A 97 -6.38 -4.46 13.12
CA VAL A 97 -5.77 -5.37 12.13
C VAL A 97 -5.37 -4.64 10.86
N THR A 98 -6.09 -3.57 10.48
CA THR A 98 -5.70 -2.69 9.38
C THR A 98 -4.39 -2.00 9.71
N VAL A 99 -4.30 -1.37 10.89
CA VAL A 99 -3.10 -0.62 11.31
C VAL A 99 -1.90 -1.55 11.41
N SER A 100 -2.04 -2.69 12.09
CA SER A 100 -0.96 -3.70 12.17
C SER A 100 -0.49 -4.15 10.79
N PHE A 101 -1.42 -4.47 9.88
CA PHE A 101 -1.04 -4.86 8.52
C PHE A 101 -0.32 -3.74 7.77
N LEU A 102 -0.79 -2.50 7.89
CA LEU A 102 -0.19 -1.36 7.20
C LEU A 102 1.18 -0.98 7.79
N LEU A 103 1.43 -1.23 9.07
CA LEU A 103 2.75 -1.07 9.69
C LEU A 103 3.74 -2.06 9.07
N ASP A 104 3.41 -3.36 9.05
CA ASP A 104 4.23 -4.40 8.39
C ASP A 104 4.48 -4.05 6.92
N ALA A 105 3.44 -3.58 6.22
CA ALA A 105 3.54 -3.20 4.82
C ALA A 105 4.42 -1.95 4.62
N ASN A 106 4.37 -0.98 5.54
CA ASN A 106 5.18 0.23 5.49
C ASN A 106 6.68 -0.09 5.69
N ASP A 107 6.98 -1.01 6.60
CA ASP A 107 8.33 -1.52 6.82
C ASP A 107 8.86 -2.23 5.56
N PHE A 108 8.03 -3.07 4.94
CA PHE A 108 8.40 -3.69 3.67
C PHE A 108 8.68 -2.68 2.56
N ILE A 109 7.89 -1.59 2.45
CA ILE A 109 8.19 -0.53 1.48
C ILE A 109 9.56 0.10 1.78
N SER A 110 9.87 0.36 3.06
CA SER A 110 11.16 0.92 3.49
C SER A 110 12.33 0.03 3.10
N GLU A 111 12.18 -1.29 3.20
CA GLU A 111 13.17 -2.29 2.79
C GLU A 111 13.28 -2.44 1.27
N LEU A 112 12.18 -2.26 0.55
CA LEU A 112 12.11 -2.36 -0.92
C LEU A 112 12.79 -1.19 -1.62
N LEU A 113 12.63 0.04 -1.10
CA LEU A 113 13.15 1.26 -1.73
C LEU A 113 14.65 1.21 -2.07
N PRO A 114 15.58 0.81 -1.19
CA PRO A 114 17.00 0.75 -1.54
C PRO A 114 17.36 -0.33 -2.56
N ARG A 115 16.42 -1.19 -2.98
CA ARG A 115 16.64 -2.38 -3.82
C ARG A 115 15.95 -2.30 -5.17
N LEU A 116 15.54 -1.10 -5.61
CA LEU A 116 14.77 -0.93 -6.85
C LEU A 116 15.56 -1.27 -8.13
N ASP A 117 16.87 -1.42 -8.04
CA ASP A 117 17.74 -1.91 -9.11
C ASP A 117 17.68 -3.44 -9.27
N GLU A 118 17.16 -4.17 -8.29
CA GLU A 118 16.92 -5.61 -8.39
C GLU A 118 15.68 -5.91 -9.29
N PRO A 119 15.66 -7.08 -9.96
CA PRO A 119 14.48 -7.52 -10.70
C PRO A 119 13.27 -7.75 -9.80
N ALA A 120 12.09 -7.32 -10.24
CA ALA A 120 10.83 -7.52 -9.52
C ALA A 120 10.56 -9.01 -9.23
N SER A 121 10.93 -9.91 -10.13
CA SER A 121 10.83 -11.35 -9.96
C SER A 121 11.64 -11.93 -8.80
N VAL A 122 12.74 -11.27 -8.40
CA VAL A 122 13.53 -11.64 -7.22
C VAL A 122 12.82 -11.17 -5.96
N LEU A 123 12.50 -9.87 -5.90
CA LEU A 123 11.86 -9.22 -4.76
C LEU A 123 10.48 -9.80 -4.43
N LYS A 124 9.69 -10.17 -5.46
CA LYS A 124 8.37 -10.80 -5.28
C LYS A 124 8.43 -12.10 -4.47
N LYS A 125 9.52 -12.86 -4.52
CA LYS A 125 9.63 -14.13 -3.78
C LYS A 125 9.73 -13.92 -2.28
N GLU A 126 10.29 -12.78 -1.86
CA GLU A 126 10.48 -12.42 -0.46
C GLU A 126 9.17 -11.92 0.19
N MET A 127 8.23 -11.46 -0.64
CA MET A 127 6.88 -11.06 -0.20
C MET A 127 5.94 -12.24 0.04
N GLN A 128 6.32 -13.46 -0.37
CA GLN A 128 5.46 -14.63 -0.30
C GLN A 128 5.39 -15.20 1.13
N GLY A 129 4.28 -15.90 1.44
CA GLY A 129 4.04 -16.50 2.76
C GLY A 129 3.12 -15.65 3.63
N THR A 130 3.53 -15.40 4.89
CA THR A 130 2.69 -14.80 5.94
C THR A 130 2.04 -13.47 5.55
N PHE A 131 2.71 -12.63 4.75
CA PHE A 131 2.15 -11.35 4.28
C PHE A 131 0.91 -11.58 3.39
N VAL A 132 1.00 -12.52 2.45
CA VAL A 132 -0.08 -12.90 1.54
C VAL A 132 -1.26 -13.47 2.32
N ASP A 133 -1.00 -14.31 3.31
CA ASP A 133 -2.05 -14.91 4.13
C ASP A 133 -2.75 -13.86 5.01
N ARG A 134 -2.01 -12.93 5.62
CA ARG A 134 -2.58 -11.80 6.37
C ARG A 134 -3.43 -10.91 5.47
N LEU A 135 -2.97 -10.63 4.27
CA LEU A 135 -3.70 -9.79 3.32
C LEU A 135 -5.00 -10.47 2.83
N ARG A 136 -4.96 -11.76 2.51
CA ARG A 136 -6.16 -12.52 2.15
C ARG A 136 -7.18 -12.51 3.29
N TRP A 137 -6.71 -12.78 4.50
CA TRP A 137 -7.56 -12.75 5.69
C TRP A 137 -8.17 -11.34 5.92
N LEU A 138 -7.39 -10.28 5.75
CA LEU A 138 -7.88 -8.90 5.85
C LEU A 138 -8.93 -8.59 4.78
N ALA A 139 -8.71 -9.01 3.54
CA ALA A 139 -9.65 -8.84 2.45
C ALA A 139 -10.97 -9.59 2.71
N ASP A 140 -10.91 -10.80 3.26
CA ASP A 140 -12.09 -11.56 3.66
C ASP A 140 -12.85 -10.88 4.81
N LEU A 141 -12.13 -10.33 5.79
CA LEU A 141 -12.70 -9.56 6.89
C LEU A 141 -13.43 -8.30 6.37
N TYR A 142 -12.83 -7.58 5.41
CA TYR A 142 -13.46 -6.43 4.76
C TYR A 142 -14.71 -6.79 3.95
N ARG A 143 -14.72 -7.97 3.33
CA ARG A 143 -15.87 -8.48 2.57
C ARG A 143 -17.04 -8.86 3.48
N ALA A 144 -16.74 -9.39 4.66
CA ALA A 144 -17.75 -9.75 5.66
C ALA A 144 -18.31 -8.53 6.40
N ALA A 145 -17.61 -7.39 6.38
CA ALA A 145 -18.06 -6.17 7.03
C ALA A 145 -19.29 -5.58 6.32
N PRO A 146 -20.33 -5.15 7.05
CA PRO A 146 -21.54 -4.59 6.46
C PRO A 146 -21.23 -3.32 5.67
N GLU A 147 -21.59 -3.29 4.38
CA GLU A 147 -21.40 -2.10 3.53
C GLU A 147 -22.28 -0.94 3.96
N GLU A 148 -21.72 0.26 4.06
CA GLU A 148 -22.51 1.49 4.12
C GLU A 148 -23.04 1.86 2.74
N LYS A 149 -24.33 2.21 2.66
CA LYS A 149 -24.88 2.97 1.54
C LYS A 149 -24.14 4.32 1.47
N LYS A 150 -23.27 4.47 0.46
CA LYS A 150 -22.43 5.64 0.19
C LYS A 150 -23.13 6.98 0.48
N ALA A 151 -22.50 7.83 1.29
CA ALA A 151 -22.71 9.27 1.29
C ALA A 151 -21.35 9.97 1.08
N GLY A 152 -20.89 10.06 -0.16
CA GLY A 152 -19.64 10.75 -0.52
C GLY A 152 -19.20 10.47 -1.95
N PRO A 153 -18.52 11.43 -2.62
CA PRO A 153 -18.37 11.45 -4.07
C PRO A 153 -17.59 10.25 -4.59
N ALA A 154 -18.02 9.76 -5.75
CA ALA A 154 -17.48 8.61 -6.46
C ALA A 154 -15.96 8.70 -6.62
N GLY A 155 -15.24 7.76 -6.01
CA GLY A 155 -13.77 7.70 -6.09
C GLY A 155 -13.11 6.78 -5.06
N GLY A 156 -13.85 6.33 -4.03
CA GLY A 156 -13.33 5.38 -3.04
C GLY A 156 -13.00 4.02 -3.68
N LEU A 157 -11.72 3.65 -3.65
CA LEU A 157 -11.19 2.35 -4.07
C LEU A 157 -11.93 1.25 -3.28
N GLY A 158 -12.67 0.41 -3.99
CA GLY A 158 -13.51 -0.63 -3.42
C GLY A 158 -12.80 -1.98 -3.30
N GLN A 159 -13.50 -2.97 -2.74
CA GLN A 159 -13.03 -4.37 -2.66
C GLN A 159 -12.47 -4.90 -3.99
N GLY A 160 -13.07 -4.52 -5.12
CA GLY A 160 -12.62 -4.96 -6.45
C GLY A 160 -11.19 -4.53 -6.82
N GLU A 161 -10.69 -3.43 -6.26
CA GLU A 161 -9.31 -3.00 -6.51
C GLU A 161 -8.32 -3.74 -5.61
N ILE A 162 -8.71 -4.06 -4.38
CA ILE A 162 -7.95 -4.99 -3.53
C ILE A 162 -7.83 -6.34 -4.25
N ASP A 163 -8.94 -6.86 -4.79
CA ASP A 163 -8.96 -8.14 -5.52
C ASP A 163 -8.12 -8.10 -6.83
N GLU A 164 -8.14 -7.00 -7.57
CA GLU A 164 -7.28 -6.80 -8.77
C GLU A 164 -5.78 -6.76 -8.40
N LEU A 165 -5.44 -6.04 -7.33
CA LEU A 165 -4.05 -5.92 -6.86
C LEU A 165 -3.53 -7.24 -6.32
N LEU A 166 -4.36 -7.99 -5.60
CA LEU A 166 -4.07 -9.36 -5.18
C LEU A 166 -3.66 -10.23 -6.38
N LYS A 167 -4.46 -10.23 -7.46
CA LYS A 167 -4.15 -10.99 -8.67
C LYS A 167 -2.81 -10.58 -9.30
N ARG A 168 -2.48 -9.28 -9.36
CA ARG A 168 -1.21 -8.78 -9.92
C ARG A 168 0.01 -9.18 -9.10
N LEU A 169 -0.18 -9.33 -7.79
CA LEU A 169 0.83 -9.84 -6.87
C LEU A 169 0.97 -11.37 -6.93
N GLY A 170 0.16 -12.06 -7.75
CA GLY A 170 0.18 -13.51 -7.90
C GLY A 170 -0.52 -14.23 -6.75
N ILE A 171 -1.47 -13.54 -6.10
CA ILE A 171 -2.23 -14.00 -4.94
C ILE A 171 -3.67 -14.32 -5.36
#